data_AF-A0A3P7A1K1-F1
#
_entry.id   AF-A0A3P7A1K1-F1
#
_cell.length_a   1.000
_cell.length_b   1.000
_cell.length_c   1.000
_cell.angle_alpha   90.00
_cell.angle_beta   90.00
_cell.angle_gamma   90.00
#
_symmetry.space_group_name_H-M   'P 1'
#
loop_
_entity.id
_entity.type
_entity.pdbx_description
1 polymer ?
#
loop_
_entity_poly.entity_id
_entity_poly.type
_entity_poly.pdbx_seq_one_letter_code
_entity_poly.pdbx_strand_id
1 'polypeptide(L)'
;MKTLPSTHHAFVRDYIHHNEIERVLDILKNRAQTGIFLDEVSANLLQESFIKKEDFSSALSVMWELCLQSHLEQEQLRPYLTALWLHTANELIRSDVLFERSEVVEEVEEEIDMDVSFIFSGLDLVPRLRLLAYALVEDSKNLLAFANSLLKSNVFDTEVLSVAEKFIESSDRRTDDSEIRKGVPILLTESEVASTLEQFKVMTSGLTPSRKSFHITIDEIVKSITTDASIQAAEIELVESLYSDFESTRAAVWKNEAELHRRREVISTVKSRLRSLADEEERISYFENVDTIEHRAWLAPRTRSERQWSRLKEWKKDLREYQQRHEGGRDTAESL
;
A
#
# COMPACT_ATOMS: atom_id res chain seq x y z
N MET A 1 9.78 10.48 3.57
CA MET A 1 10.32 9.55 4.59
C MET A 1 10.99 8.42 3.81
N LYS A 2 12.27 8.08 4.02
CA LYS A 2 12.88 6.94 3.31
C LYS A 2 12.48 5.67 4.05
N THR A 3 11.51 4.93 3.52
CA THR A 3 11.15 3.61 4.03
C THR A 3 12.16 2.58 3.53
N LEU A 4 12.50 1.60 4.37
CA LEU A 4 13.31 0.46 3.94
C LEU A 4 12.41 -0.54 3.22
N PRO A 5 12.90 -1.30 2.23
CA PRO A 5 12.12 -2.35 1.56
C PRO A 5 11.47 -3.33 2.54
N SER A 6 12.20 -3.73 3.59
CA SER A 6 11.71 -4.57 4.69
C SER A 6 10.57 -3.96 5.52
N THR A 7 10.35 -2.65 5.43
CA THR A 7 9.27 -1.95 6.16
C THR A 7 7.91 -2.32 5.59
N HIS A 8 7.78 -2.36 4.27
CA HIS A 8 6.51 -2.72 3.62
C HIS A 8 6.14 -4.18 3.90
N HIS A 9 7.14 -5.07 3.77
CA HIS A 9 6.98 -6.48 4.12
C HIS A 9 6.57 -6.67 5.59
N ALA A 10 7.27 -6.00 6.52
CA ALA A 10 6.94 -6.07 7.94
C ALA A 10 5.55 -5.51 8.25
N PHE A 11 5.14 -4.44 7.56
CA PHE A 11 3.81 -3.86 7.69
C PHE A 11 2.72 -4.87 7.33
N VAL A 12 2.82 -5.52 6.16
CA VAL A 12 1.83 -6.53 5.74
C VAL A 12 1.80 -7.71 6.72
N ARG A 13 2.97 -8.21 7.14
CA ARG A 13 3.09 -9.28 8.13
C ARG A 13 2.44 -8.93 9.47
N ASP A 14 2.62 -7.71 9.95
CA ASP A 14 2.07 -7.25 11.21
C ASP A 14 0.53 -7.21 11.18
N TYR A 15 -0.06 -6.71 10.09
CA TYR A 15 -1.52 -6.71 9.93
C TYR A 15 -2.11 -8.12 9.78
N ILE A 16 -1.42 -9.01 9.05
CA ILE A 16 -1.81 -10.43 8.98
C ILE A 16 -1.79 -11.06 10.38
N HIS A 17 -0.76 -10.79 11.18
CA HIS A 17 -0.65 -11.29 12.54
C HIS A 17 -1.79 -10.81 13.46
N HIS A 18 -2.25 -9.56 13.28
CA HIS A 18 -3.35 -8.98 14.05
C HIS A 18 -4.74 -9.25 13.45
N ASN A 19 -4.83 -10.06 12.38
CA ASN A 19 -6.07 -10.39 11.66
C ASN A 19 -6.81 -9.15 11.07
N GLU A 20 -6.11 -8.05 10.82
CA GLU A 20 -6.64 -6.82 10.19
C GLU A 20 -6.41 -6.82 8.66
N ILE A 21 -6.67 -7.95 8.02
CA ILE A 21 -6.27 -8.21 6.63
C ILE A 21 -7.02 -7.34 5.62
N GLU A 22 -8.31 -7.09 5.86
CA GLU A 22 -9.16 -6.22 5.02
C GLU A 22 -8.61 -4.80 4.95
N ARG A 23 -8.11 -4.28 6.07
CA ARG A 23 -7.52 -2.94 6.15
C ARG A 23 -6.23 -2.81 5.34
N VAL A 24 -5.47 -3.89 5.18
CA VAL A 24 -4.29 -3.90 4.29
C VAL A 24 -4.74 -3.67 2.86
N LEU A 25 -5.83 -4.30 2.43
CA LEU A 25 -6.34 -4.15 1.07
C LEU A 25 -6.77 -2.71 0.78
N ASP A 26 -7.47 -2.05 1.71
CA ASP A 26 -7.85 -0.63 1.58
C ASP A 26 -6.62 0.29 1.47
N ILE A 27 -5.55 -0.04 2.19
CA ILE A 27 -4.29 0.71 2.17
C ILE A 27 -3.54 0.50 0.85
N LEU A 28 -3.58 -0.71 0.29
CA LEU A 28 -2.99 -1.04 -1.01
C LEU A 28 -3.73 -0.34 -2.15
N LYS A 29 -5.07 -0.34 -2.14
CA LYS A 29 -5.89 0.43 -3.10
C LYS A 29 -5.53 1.92 -3.10
N ASN A 30 -5.18 2.46 -1.92
CA ASN A 30 -4.74 3.86 -1.76
C ASN A 30 -3.20 4.03 -1.77
N ARG A 31 -2.45 3.16 -2.47
CA ARG A 31 -0.97 3.19 -2.53
C ARG A 31 -0.36 4.55 -2.87
N ALA A 32 -1.04 5.36 -3.71
CA ALA A 32 -0.57 6.69 -4.06
C ALA A 32 -0.47 7.64 -2.86
N GLN A 33 -1.36 7.45 -1.87
CA GLN A 33 -1.38 8.24 -0.64
C GLN A 33 -0.54 7.60 0.48
N THR A 34 -0.58 6.27 0.58
CA THR A 34 0.05 5.53 1.68
C THR A 34 1.53 5.25 1.43
N GLY A 35 1.95 5.14 0.16
CA GLY A 35 3.30 4.80 -0.24
C GLY A 35 3.72 3.38 0.15
N ILE A 36 2.76 2.49 0.39
CA ILE A 36 3.01 1.09 0.75
C ILE A 36 2.86 0.23 -0.50
N PHE A 37 3.93 -0.49 -0.83
CA PHE A 37 4.01 -1.39 -1.99
C PHE A 37 4.14 -2.84 -1.53
N LEU A 38 3.70 -3.77 -2.37
CA LEU A 38 3.60 -5.18 -2.03
C LEU A 38 4.75 -5.93 -2.70
N ASP A 39 5.55 -6.66 -1.92
CA ASP A 39 6.50 -7.63 -2.48
C ASP A 39 5.81 -8.97 -2.81
N GLU A 40 6.39 -9.75 -3.73
CA GLU A 40 5.83 -11.04 -4.18
C GLU A 40 5.55 -12.00 -3.01
N VAL A 41 6.42 -12.03 -1.99
CA VAL A 41 6.28 -12.91 -0.83
C VAL A 41 5.14 -12.43 0.07
N SER A 42 5.04 -11.13 0.33
CA SER A 42 3.91 -10.53 1.05
C SER A 42 2.59 -10.76 0.33
N ALA A 43 2.57 -10.67 -1.00
CA ALA A 43 1.38 -10.95 -1.79
C ALA A 43 0.92 -12.40 -1.65
N ASN A 44 1.86 -13.36 -1.76
CA ASN A 44 1.57 -14.78 -1.53
C ASN A 44 0.96 -15.03 -0.14
N LEU A 45 1.55 -14.45 0.91
CA LEU A 45 1.06 -14.60 2.28
C LEU A 45 -0.32 -13.96 2.47
N LEU A 46 -0.53 -12.78 1.89
CA LEU A 46 -1.79 -12.05 1.98
C LEU A 46 -2.90 -12.80 1.23
N GLN A 47 -2.61 -13.29 0.02
CA GLN A 47 -3.53 -14.09 -0.78
C GLN A 47 -3.89 -15.41 -0.08
N GLU A 48 -2.91 -16.13 0.47
CA GLU A 48 -3.16 -17.35 1.26
C GLU A 48 -4.10 -17.07 2.44
N SER A 49 -3.95 -15.93 3.10
CA SER A 49 -4.79 -15.56 4.24
C SER A 49 -6.25 -15.30 3.86
N PHE A 50 -6.51 -14.75 2.67
CA PHE A 50 -7.86 -14.57 2.13
C PHE A 50 -8.46 -15.88 1.63
N ILE A 51 -7.67 -16.73 0.95
CA ILE A 51 -8.09 -18.08 0.53
C ILE A 51 -8.54 -18.91 1.74
N LYS A 52 -7.80 -18.85 2.85
CA LYS A 52 -8.18 -19.54 4.11
C LYS A 52 -9.51 -19.05 4.70
N LYS A 53 -9.93 -17.83 4.38
CA LYS A 53 -11.21 -17.24 4.78
C LYS A 53 -12.32 -17.46 3.75
N GLU A 54 -12.05 -18.18 2.67
CA GLU A 54 -12.94 -18.36 1.51
C GLU A 54 -13.34 -17.03 0.83
N ASP A 55 -12.56 -15.97 1.05
CA ASP A 55 -12.75 -14.67 0.40
C ASP A 55 -11.89 -14.57 -0.85
N PHE A 56 -12.38 -15.17 -1.93
CA PHE A 56 -11.69 -15.18 -3.22
C PHE A 56 -11.71 -13.82 -3.92
N SER A 57 -12.66 -12.95 -3.60
CA SER A 57 -12.79 -11.61 -4.19
C SER A 57 -11.67 -10.69 -3.70
N SER A 58 -11.46 -10.64 -2.38
CA SER A 58 -10.33 -9.90 -1.79
C SER A 58 -8.99 -10.51 -2.21
N ALA A 59 -8.88 -11.84 -2.28
CA ALA A 59 -7.67 -12.51 -2.77
C ALA A 59 -7.30 -12.09 -4.21
N LEU A 60 -8.31 -11.96 -5.09
CA LEU A 60 -8.10 -11.47 -6.46
C LEU A 60 -7.72 -9.99 -6.49
N SER A 61 -8.29 -9.17 -5.60
CA SER A 61 -7.94 -7.76 -5.47
C SER A 61 -6.47 -7.55 -5.09
N VAL A 62 -5.92 -8.39 -4.19
CA VAL A 62 -4.49 -8.38 -3.86
C VAL A 62 -3.63 -8.63 -5.10
N MET A 63 -4.04 -9.60 -5.93
CA MET A 63 -3.33 -9.92 -7.16
C MET A 63 -3.37 -8.78 -8.16
N TRP A 64 -4.54 -8.12 -8.30
CA TRP A 64 -4.69 -6.95 -9.16
C TRP A 64 -3.69 -5.84 -8.79
N GLU A 65 -3.56 -5.55 -7.50
CA GLU A 65 -2.61 -4.55 -7.00
C GLU A 65 -1.16 -4.91 -7.31
N LEU A 66 -0.78 -6.18 -7.20
CA LEU A 66 0.57 -6.62 -7.53
C LEU A 66 0.82 -6.60 -9.05
N CYS A 67 -0.11 -7.08 -9.87
CA CYS A 67 0.00 -7.03 -11.32
C CYS A 67 0.17 -5.60 -11.83
N LEU A 68 -0.55 -4.65 -11.23
CA LEU A 68 -0.43 -3.24 -11.57
C LEU A 68 0.96 -2.70 -11.20
N GLN A 69 1.49 -3.07 -10.04
CA GLN A 69 2.87 -2.71 -9.64
C GLN A 69 3.90 -3.29 -10.62
N SER A 70 3.83 -4.58 -10.93
CA SER A 70 4.76 -5.24 -11.85
C SER A 70 4.66 -4.69 -13.28
N HIS A 71 3.47 -4.29 -13.74
CA HIS A 71 3.31 -3.63 -15.04
C HIS A 71 4.03 -2.28 -15.08
N LEU A 72 3.91 -1.48 -14.02
CA LEU A 72 4.60 -0.19 -13.91
C LEU A 72 6.12 -0.35 -13.79
N GLU A 73 6.58 -1.39 -13.10
CA GLU A 73 8.00 -1.69 -12.88
C GLU A 73 8.63 -2.48 -14.05
N GLN A 74 7.81 -2.97 -14.99
CA GLN A 74 8.22 -3.83 -16.11
C GLN A 74 8.88 -5.15 -15.65
N GLU A 75 8.46 -5.65 -14.49
CA GLU A 75 8.95 -6.91 -13.93
C GLU A 75 8.02 -8.07 -14.28
N GLN A 76 8.61 -9.24 -14.55
CA GLN A 76 7.86 -10.46 -14.80
C GLN A 76 7.50 -11.15 -13.49
N LEU A 77 6.21 -11.43 -13.30
CA LEU A 77 5.72 -12.22 -12.18
C LEU A 77 6.26 -13.66 -12.25
N ARG A 78 6.64 -14.20 -11.10
CA ARG A 78 7.16 -15.57 -11.03
C ARG A 78 6.08 -16.63 -11.27
N PRO A 79 6.47 -17.81 -11.80
CA PRO A 79 5.54 -18.89 -12.09
C PRO A 79 4.71 -19.35 -10.89
N TYR A 80 5.30 -19.39 -9.69
CA TYR A 80 4.62 -19.87 -8.48
C TYR A 80 3.44 -18.98 -8.08
N LEU A 81 3.64 -17.67 -8.07
CA LEU A 81 2.61 -16.67 -7.83
C LEU A 81 1.50 -16.74 -8.90
N THR A 82 1.88 -16.89 -10.17
CA THR A 82 0.93 -17.08 -11.27
C THR A 82 0.09 -18.35 -11.08
N ALA A 83 0.65 -19.44 -10.56
CA ALA A 83 -0.11 -20.64 -10.24
C ALA A 83 -1.13 -20.41 -9.11
N LEU A 84 -0.74 -19.68 -8.06
CA LEU A 84 -1.65 -19.31 -6.97
C LEU A 84 -2.80 -18.41 -7.45
N TRP A 85 -2.49 -17.48 -8.35
CA TRP A 85 -3.49 -16.65 -9.02
C TRP A 85 -4.49 -17.49 -9.82
N LEU A 86 -3.98 -18.35 -10.71
CA LEU A 86 -4.84 -19.20 -11.54
C LEU A 86 -5.75 -20.07 -10.67
N HIS A 87 -5.23 -20.63 -9.59
CA HIS A 87 -6.03 -21.37 -8.61
C HIS A 87 -7.13 -20.51 -7.99
N THR A 88 -6.81 -19.29 -7.56
CA THR A 88 -7.79 -18.36 -6.94
C THR A 88 -8.87 -17.95 -7.92
N ALA A 89 -8.51 -17.63 -9.16
CA ALA A 89 -9.47 -17.31 -10.22
C ALA A 89 -10.38 -18.51 -10.52
N ASN A 90 -9.82 -19.72 -10.53
CA ASN A 90 -10.57 -20.96 -10.73
C ASN A 90 -11.62 -21.19 -9.64
N GLU A 91 -11.24 -21.00 -8.37
CA GLU A 91 -12.15 -21.13 -7.22
C GLU A 91 -13.22 -20.04 -7.20
N LEU A 92 -12.87 -18.80 -7.56
CA LEU A 92 -13.84 -17.71 -7.68
C LEU A 92 -14.93 -18.06 -8.71
N ILE A 93 -14.51 -18.51 -9.90
CA ILE A 93 -15.44 -18.92 -10.97
C ILE A 93 -16.32 -20.09 -10.53
N ARG A 94 -15.80 -21.02 -9.70
CA ARG A 94 -16.59 -22.12 -9.10
C ARG A 94 -17.60 -21.61 -8.06
N SER A 95 -17.25 -20.58 -7.30
CA SER A 95 -18.06 -20.07 -6.18
C SER A 95 -19.25 -19.21 -6.61
N ASP A 96 -19.31 -18.74 -7.86
CA ASP A 96 -20.35 -17.85 -8.42
C ASP A 96 -20.51 -16.50 -7.66
N VAL A 97 -19.55 -16.14 -6.79
CA VAL A 97 -19.52 -14.87 -6.08
C VAL A 97 -18.95 -13.80 -7.01
N LEU A 98 -19.82 -12.88 -7.42
CA LEU A 98 -19.46 -11.77 -8.29
C LEU A 98 -18.69 -10.70 -7.50
N PHE A 99 -17.65 -10.18 -8.14
CA PHE A 99 -16.73 -9.18 -7.58
C PHE A 99 -17.44 -7.83 -7.44
N GLU A 100 -17.47 -7.24 -6.23
CA GLU A 100 -17.88 -5.84 -6.04
C GLU A 100 -16.70 -4.91 -6.35
N ARG A 101 -16.74 -4.20 -7.48
CA ARG A 101 -15.76 -3.15 -7.80
C ARG A 101 -16.15 -1.86 -7.08
N SER A 102 -15.52 -1.62 -5.93
CA SER A 102 -15.47 -0.27 -5.35
C SER A 102 -14.14 0.38 -5.70
N GLU A 103 -14.08 1.04 -6.86
CA GLU A 103 -13.06 2.07 -7.12
C GLU A 103 -13.70 3.34 -7.67
N VAL A 104 -13.47 4.44 -6.94
CA VAL A 104 -13.58 5.80 -7.47
C VAL A 104 -12.29 6.05 -8.23
N VAL A 105 -12.29 5.83 -9.54
CA VAL A 105 -11.18 6.21 -10.40
C VAL A 105 -11.24 7.73 -10.55
N GLU A 106 -10.32 8.47 -9.92
CA GLU A 106 -10.03 9.83 -10.37
C GLU A 106 -9.42 9.72 -11.77
N GLU A 107 -10.08 10.36 -12.75
CA GLU A 107 -9.68 10.36 -14.15
C GLU A 107 -8.21 10.79 -14.29
N VAL A 108 -7.35 9.83 -14.62
CA VAL A 108 -6.15 10.10 -15.41
C VAL A 108 -6.49 9.56 -16.79
N GLU A 109 -6.56 10.45 -17.79
CA GLU A 109 -6.82 10.15 -19.22
C GLU A 109 -5.65 9.38 -19.87
N GLU A 110 -5.16 8.32 -19.23
CA GLU A 110 -4.31 7.34 -19.88
C GLU A 110 -5.09 6.03 -19.95
N GLU A 111 -5.43 5.65 -21.18
CA GLU A 111 -5.95 4.35 -21.56
C GLU A 111 -4.89 3.32 -21.14
N ILE A 112 -4.99 2.78 -19.92
CA ILE A 112 -4.13 1.68 -19.47
C ILE A 112 -4.58 0.44 -20.24
N ASP A 113 -4.02 0.26 -21.43
CA ASP A 113 -4.04 -1.00 -22.16
C ASP A 113 -3.19 -1.99 -21.34
N MET A 114 -3.79 -2.55 -20.29
CA MET A 114 -3.14 -3.53 -19.44
C MET A 114 -2.95 -4.78 -20.29
N ASP A 115 -1.76 -4.90 -20.87
CA ASP A 115 -1.43 -5.99 -21.77
C ASP A 115 -1.22 -7.28 -20.95
N VAL A 116 -2.32 -7.90 -20.52
CA VAL A 116 -2.35 -9.21 -19.84
C VAL A 116 -1.74 -10.30 -20.72
N SER A 117 -1.48 -10.02 -22.01
CA SER A 117 -0.80 -10.93 -22.92
C SER A 117 0.64 -11.27 -22.48
N PHE A 118 1.29 -10.37 -21.74
CA PHE A 118 2.69 -10.56 -21.31
C PHE A 118 2.85 -11.66 -20.26
N ILE A 119 1.86 -11.88 -19.38
CA ILE A 119 1.98 -12.85 -18.27
C ILE A 119 1.79 -14.30 -18.74
N PHE A 120 1.13 -14.51 -19.88
CA PHE A 120 0.71 -15.86 -20.30
C PHE A 120 1.06 -16.24 -21.74
N SER A 121 1.89 -15.46 -22.44
CA SER A 121 2.21 -15.67 -23.84
C SER A 121 2.64 -17.12 -24.11
N GLY A 122 1.78 -17.90 -24.80
CA GLY A 122 2.06 -19.29 -25.18
C GLY A 122 1.10 -20.35 -24.62
N LEU A 123 0.20 -20.01 -23.70
CA LEU A 123 -0.80 -20.95 -23.18
C LEU A 123 -2.14 -20.84 -23.94
N ASP A 124 -2.76 -21.97 -24.26
CA ASP A 124 -4.15 -22.07 -24.79
C ASP A 124 -5.20 -21.44 -23.83
N LEU A 125 -4.75 -21.02 -22.65
CA LEU A 125 -5.53 -20.35 -21.61
C LEU A 125 -5.67 -18.84 -21.83
N VAL A 126 -4.73 -18.19 -22.53
CA VAL A 126 -4.73 -16.71 -22.73
C VAL A 126 -6.03 -16.21 -23.35
N PRO A 127 -6.55 -16.82 -24.43
CA PRO A 127 -7.78 -16.33 -25.03
C PRO A 127 -8.98 -16.43 -24.08
N ARG A 128 -9.00 -17.46 -23.22
CA ARG A 128 -10.09 -17.69 -22.25
C ARG A 128 -10.06 -16.65 -21.14
N LEU A 129 -8.88 -16.40 -20.57
CA LEU A 129 -8.69 -15.37 -19.54
C LEU A 129 -8.93 -13.97 -20.09
N ARG A 130 -8.49 -13.68 -21.32
CA ARG A 130 -8.70 -12.38 -21.96
C ARG A 130 -10.17 -12.08 -22.19
N LEU A 131 -10.96 -13.09 -22.58
CA LEU A 131 -12.41 -12.93 -22.71
C LEU A 131 -13.06 -12.59 -21.37
N LEU A 132 -12.72 -13.33 -20.31
CA LEU A 132 -13.21 -13.06 -18.95
C LEU A 132 -12.78 -11.67 -18.46
N ALA A 133 -11.54 -11.26 -18.76
CA ALA A 133 -11.03 -9.95 -18.39
C ALA A 133 -11.83 -8.82 -19.05
N TYR A 134 -12.11 -8.91 -20.36
CA TYR A 134 -12.94 -7.90 -21.03
C TYR A 134 -14.37 -7.87 -20.49
N ALA A 135 -14.93 -9.03 -20.12
CA ALA A 135 -16.25 -9.09 -19.51
C ALA A 135 -16.26 -8.42 -18.13
N LEU A 136 -15.21 -8.64 -17.34
CA LEU A 136 -15.05 -8.07 -16.01
C LEU A 136 -14.78 -6.55 -16.04
N VAL A 137 -14.10 -6.05 -17.08
CA VAL A 137 -13.82 -4.62 -17.28
C VAL A 137 -15.02 -3.87 -17.87
N GLU A 138 -16.11 -4.59 -18.22
CA GLU A 138 -17.30 -4.03 -18.86
C GLU A 138 -16.98 -3.30 -20.19
N ASP A 139 -15.85 -3.63 -20.81
CA ASP A 139 -15.46 -3.06 -22.10
C ASP A 139 -16.16 -3.80 -23.24
N SER A 140 -17.40 -3.38 -23.49
CA SER A 140 -18.24 -3.94 -24.53
C SER A 140 -17.61 -3.92 -25.93
N LYS A 141 -16.84 -2.88 -26.28
CA LYS A 141 -16.25 -2.76 -27.62
C LYS A 141 -15.18 -3.81 -27.83
N ASN A 142 -14.22 -3.88 -26.90
CA ASN A 142 -13.13 -4.84 -26.99
C ASN A 142 -13.60 -6.27 -26.75
N LEU A 143 -14.59 -6.50 -25.89
CA LEU A 143 -15.22 -7.80 -25.70
C LEU A 143 -15.82 -8.33 -27.01
N LEU A 144 -16.65 -7.54 -27.69
CA LEU A 144 -17.31 -7.98 -28.92
C LEU A 144 -16.31 -8.12 -30.08
N ALA A 145 -15.32 -7.23 -30.17
CA ALA A 145 -14.25 -7.33 -31.16
C ALA A 145 -13.40 -8.60 -30.95
N PHE A 146 -13.06 -8.90 -29.69
CA PHE A 146 -12.31 -10.09 -29.34
C PHE A 146 -13.14 -11.35 -29.57
N ALA A 147 -14.40 -11.41 -29.12
CA ALA A 147 -15.32 -12.52 -29.40
C ALA A 147 -15.47 -12.81 -30.90
N ASN A 148 -15.56 -11.75 -31.73
CA ASN A 148 -15.55 -11.89 -33.19
C ASN A 148 -14.24 -12.47 -33.73
N SER A 149 -13.10 -12.13 -33.13
CA SER A 149 -11.81 -12.72 -33.50
C SER A 149 -11.75 -14.21 -33.16
N LEU A 150 -12.38 -14.62 -32.04
CA LEU A 150 -12.43 -15.99 -31.57
C LEU A 150 -13.28 -16.91 -32.45
N LEU A 151 -14.26 -16.38 -33.17
CA LEU A 151 -15.01 -17.13 -34.19
C LEU A 151 -14.11 -17.74 -35.27
N LYS A 152 -12.87 -17.24 -35.43
CA LYS A 152 -11.88 -17.77 -36.36
C LYS A 152 -11.06 -18.94 -35.76
N SER A 153 -11.19 -19.20 -34.45
CA SER A 153 -10.48 -20.26 -33.70
C SER A 153 -11.48 -21.23 -33.04
N ASN A 154 -11.42 -22.49 -33.45
CA ASN A 154 -12.58 -23.40 -33.39
C ASN A 154 -12.82 -24.17 -32.07
N VAL A 155 -12.41 -23.71 -30.89
CA VAL A 155 -12.76 -24.43 -29.66
C VAL A 155 -12.80 -23.48 -28.45
N PHE A 156 -13.95 -23.36 -27.78
CA PHE A 156 -14.08 -22.59 -26.54
C PHE A 156 -14.87 -23.34 -25.47
N ASP A 157 -14.51 -23.10 -24.20
CA ASP A 157 -15.16 -23.74 -23.06
C ASP A 157 -16.53 -23.08 -22.80
N THR A 158 -17.61 -23.87 -22.78
CA THR A 158 -18.97 -23.35 -22.58
C THR A 158 -19.16 -22.69 -21.22
N GLU A 159 -18.40 -23.15 -20.21
CA GLU A 159 -18.37 -22.61 -18.85
C GLU A 159 -17.83 -21.17 -18.83
N VAL A 160 -16.77 -20.90 -19.60
CA VAL A 160 -16.17 -19.56 -19.70
C VAL A 160 -17.15 -18.59 -20.36
N LEU A 161 -17.88 -19.06 -21.38
CA LEU A 161 -18.89 -18.27 -22.07
C LEU A 161 -20.08 -17.95 -21.15
N SER A 162 -20.56 -18.92 -20.37
CA SER A 162 -21.68 -18.68 -19.44
C SER A 162 -21.28 -17.72 -18.30
N VAL A 163 -20.04 -17.81 -17.82
CA VAL A 163 -19.49 -16.89 -16.82
C VAL A 163 -19.36 -15.48 -17.40
N ALA A 164 -18.88 -15.35 -18.64
CA ALA A 164 -18.83 -14.06 -19.33
C ALA A 164 -20.24 -13.45 -19.54
N GLU A 165 -21.23 -14.26 -19.91
CA GLU A 165 -22.63 -13.82 -19.99
C GLU A 165 -23.14 -13.30 -18.65
N LYS A 166 -22.87 -14.02 -17.56
CA LYS A 166 -23.24 -13.58 -16.21
C LYS A 166 -22.56 -12.26 -15.83
N PHE A 167 -21.28 -12.08 -16.14
CA PHE A 167 -20.58 -10.81 -15.87
C PHE A 167 -21.20 -9.64 -16.62
N ILE A 168 -21.54 -9.82 -17.89
CA ILE A 168 -22.25 -8.79 -18.67
C ILE A 168 -23.62 -8.50 -18.04
N GLU A 169 -24.36 -9.55 -17.64
CA GLU A 169 -25.67 -9.40 -16.98
C GLU A 169 -25.57 -8.71 -15.62
N SER A 170 -24.49 -8.93 -14.86
CA SER A 170 -24.29 -8.33 -13.53
C SER A 170 -23.65 -6.94 -13.54
N SER A 171 -23.38 -6.37 -14.72
CA SER A 171 -22.76 -5.05 -14.85
C SER A 171 -23.58 -3.96 -14.17
N ASP A 172 -22.90 -2.96 -13.60
CA ASP A 172 -23.54 -1.83 -12.94
C ASP A 172 -24.24 -0.94 -13.98
N ARG A 173 -25.53 -0.64 -13.74
CA ARG A 173 -26.39 0.01 -14.73
C ARG A 173 -26.83 1.40 -14.34
N ARG A 174 -26.93 2.23 -15.37
CA ARG A 174 -27.53 3.55 -15.32
C ARG A 174 -28.80 3.57 -16.16
N THR A 175 -29.85 4.22 -15.65
CA THR A 175 -31.08 4.43 -16.44
C THR A 175 -30.77 5.29 -17.67
N ASP A 176 -31.33 4.92 -18.83
CA ASP A 176 -31.06 5.59 -20.12
C ASP A 176 -31.24 7.12 -20.06
N ASP A 177 -32.21 7.60 -19.27
CA ASP A 177 -32.57 9.03 -19.16
C ASP A 177 -31.74 9.84 -18.14
N SER A 178 -30.75 9.23 -17.47
CA SER A 178 -30.03 9.93 -16.41
C SER A 178 -28.95 10.89 -16.95
N GLU A 179 -28.72 11.97 -16.21
CA GLU A 179 -27.67 12.96 -16.53
C GLU A 179 -26.28 12.48 -16.08
N ILE A 180 -25.26 12.76 -16.88
CA ILE A 180 -23.87 12.45 -16.54
C ILE A 180 -23.38 13.52 -15.55
N ARG A 181 -23.04 13.10 -14.33
CA ARG A 181 -22.49 14.00 -13.31
C ARG A 181 -20.96 13.96 -13.37
N LYS A 182 -20.32 15.13 -13.31
CA LYS A 182 -18.85 15.24 -13.24
C LYS A 182 -18.33 14.58 -11.96
N GLY A 183 -17.31 13.73 -12.09
CA GLY A 183 -16.65 13.04 -10.97
C GLY A 183 -17.31 11.73 -10.52
N VAL A 184 -18.28 11.21 -11.26
CA VAL A 184 -18.85 9.86 -11.05
C VAL A 184 -18.45 9.01 -12.26
N PRO A 185 -17.99 7.76 -12.07
CA PRO A 185 -17.68 6.86 -13.18
C PRO A 185 -18.89 6.70 -14.11
N ILE A 186 -18.65 6.79 -15.42
CA ILE A 186 -19.68 6.66 -16.45
C ILE A 186 -20.06 5.18 -16.56
N LEU A 187 -21.15 4.80 -15.91
CA LEU A 187 -21.71 3.46 -16.00
C LEU A 187 -22.41 3.24 -17.35
N LEU A 188 -22.46 1.98 -17.79
CA LEU A 188 -23.19 1.57 -18.99
C LEU A 188 -24.70 1.80 -18.82
N THR A 189 -25.36 2.14 -19.92
CA THR A 189 -26.82 2.27 -19.94
C THR A 189 -27.50 0.90 -20.02
N GLU A 190 -28.73 0.77 -19.51
CA GLU A 190 -29.49 -0.49 -19.57
C GLU A 190 -29.65 -1.01 -21.01
N SER A 191 -29.86 -0.10 -21.96
CA SER A 191 -29.96 -0.42 -23.39
C SER A 191 -28.63 -0.91 -23.99
N GLU A 192 -27.49 -0.35 -23.60
CA GLU A 192 -26.16 -0.81 -24.03
C GLU A 192 -25.84 -2.21 -23.49
N VAL A 193 -26.13 -2.48 -22.21
CA VAL A 193 -25.92 -3.81 -21.61
C VAL A 193 -26.81 -4.85 -22.31
N ALA A 194 -28.08 -4.53 -22.57
CA ALA A 194 -28.97 -5.45 -23.29
C ALA A 194 -28.50 -5.73 -24.73
N SER A 195 -28.11 -4.70 -25.45
CA SER A 195 -27.60 -4.82 -26.83
C SER A 195 -26.30 -5.64 -26.88
N THR A 196 -25.38 -5.42 -25.95
CA THR A 196 -24.10 -6.13 -25.90
C THR A 196 -24.29 -7.60 -25.54
N LEU A 197 -25.18 -7.91 -24.60
CA LEU A 197 -25.56 -9.27 -24.23
C LEU A 197 -26.18 -10.03 -25.41
N GLU A 198 -27.09 -9.39 -26.16
CA GLU A 198 -27.72 -10.00 -27.32
C GLU A 198 -26.70 -10.30 -28.43
N GLN A 199 -25.83 -9.32 -28.75
CA GLN A 199 -24.76 -9.51 -29.72
C GLN A 199 -23.79 -10.61 -29.28
N PHE A 200 -23.44 -10.66 -27.98
CA PHE A 200 -22.58 -11.70 -27.44
C PHE A 200 -23.21 -13.09 -27.58
N LYS A 201 -24.48 -13.27 -27.19
CA LYS A 201 -25.21 -14.55 -27.32
C LYS A 201 -25.31 -15.03 -28.77
N VAL A 202 -25.52 -14.12 -29.72
CA VAL A 202 -25.52 -14.46 -31.16
C VAL A 202 -24.15 -14.97 -31.59
N MET A 203 -23.06 -14.31 -31.18
CA MET A 203 -21.71 -14.73 -31.53
C MET A 203 -21.31 -16.04 -30.85
N THR A 204 -21.64 -16.24 -29.57
CA THR A 204 -21.28 -17.45 -28.83
C THR A 204 -22.01 -18.68 -29.34
N SER A 205 -23.21 -18.53 -29.89
CA SER A 205 -23.96 -19.63 -30.52
C SER A 205 -23.24 -20.26 -31.72
N GLY A 206 -22.31 -19.52 -32.36
CA GLY A 206 -21.50 -19.99 -33.48
C GLY A 206 -20.23 -20.75 -33.08
N LEU A 207 -19.88 -20.80 -31.78
CA LEU A 207 -18.65 -21.43 -31.30
C LEU A 207 -18.83 -22.93 -31.06
N THR A 208 -17.82 -23.71 -31.41
CA THR A 208 -17.77 -25.15 -31.12
C THR A 208 -17.29 -25.40 -29.68
N PRO A 209 -18.03 -26.19 -28.88
CA PRO A 209 -17.70 -26.42 -27.48
C PRO A 209 -16.44 -27.29 -27.33
N SER A 210 -15.59 -26.90 -26.38
CA SER A 210 -14.42 -27.66 -25.97
C SER A 210 -14.76 -28.96 -25.27
N ARG A 211 -13.89 -29.96 -25.47
CA ARG A 211 -13.97 -31.25 -24.77
C ARG A 211 -13.28 -31.24 -23.40
N LYS A 212 -12.35 -30.32 -23.16
CA LYS A 212 -11.66 -30.17 -21.87
C LYS A 212 -12.31 -29.02 -21.12
N SER A 213 -12.68 -29.22 -19.86
CA SER A 213 -13.15 -28.11 -19.03
C SER A 213 -11.99 -27.16 -18.71
N PHE A 214 -12.31 -25.86 -18.69
CA PHE A 214 -11.42 -24.78 -18.28
C PHE A 214 -10.75 -25.08 -16.93
N HIS A 215 -11.55 -25.56 -15.99
CA HIS A 215 -11.11 -25.87 -14.63
C HIS A 215 -10.03 -26.97 -14.61
N ILE A 216 -10.20 -28.02 -15.42
CA ILE A 216 -9.22 -29.11 -15.52
C ILE A 216 -7.90 -28.60 -16.09
N THR A 217 -7.97 -27.72 -17.11
CA THR A 217 -6.75 -27.14 -17.70
C THR A 217 -5.98 -26.26 -16.71
N ILE A 218 -6.68 -25.48 -15.88
CA ILE A 218 -6.05 -24.73 -14.79
C ILE A 218 -5.44 -25.68 -13.77
N ASP A 219 -6.19 -26.69 -13.30
CA ASP A 219 -5.71 -27.63 -12.30
C ASP A 219 -4.47 -28.41 -12.79
N GLU A 220 -4.40 -28.75 -14.08
CA GLU A 220 -3.22 -29.36 -14.71
C GLU A 220 -2.02 -28.41 -14.72
N ILE A 221 -2.21 -27.14 -15.09
CA ILE A 221 -1.14 -26.12 -15.10
C ILE A 221 -0.63 -25.87 -13.68
N VAL A 222 -1.52 -25.62 -12.72
CA VAL A 222 -1.17 -25.39 -11.32
C VAL A 222 -0.40 -26.59 -10.76
N LYS A 223 -0.84 -27.82 -11.05
CA LYS A 223 -0.10 -29.03 -10.66
C LYS A 223 1.27 -29.09 -11.33
N SER A 224 1.39 -28.76 -12.61
CA SER A 224 2.67 -28.79 -13.31
C SER A 224 3.68 -27.81 -12.68
N ILE A 225 3.25 -26.59 -12.34
CA ILE A 225 4.10 -25.56 -11.73
C ILE A 225 4.48 -25.94 -10.30
N THR A 226 3.49 -26.40 -9.51
CA THR A 226 3.70 -26.72 -8.10
C THR A 226 4.46 -28.03 -7.89
N THR A 227 4.56 -28.92 -8.87
CA THR A 227 5.34 -30.16 -8.77
C THR A 227 6.75 -30.05 -9.36
N ASP A 228 7.04 -28.97 -10.07
CA ASP A 228 8.37 -28.73 -10.65
C ASP A 228 9.38 -28.36 -9.55
N ALA A 229 10.34 -29.25 -9.32
CA ALA A 229 11.39 -29.07 -8.33
C ALA A 229 12.29 -27.86 -8.62
N SER A 230 12.49 -27.49 -9.89
CA SER A 230 13.30 -26.32 -10.26
C SER A 230 12.60 -25.02 -9.86
N ILE A 231 11.28 -24.95 -10.06
CA ILE A 231 10.47 -23.78 -9.69
C ILE A 231 10.40 -23.65 -8.18
N GLN A 232 10.17 -24.77 -7.47
CA GLN A 232 10.17 -24.78 -6.01
C GLN A 232 11.51 -24.33 -5.42
N ALA A 233 12.63 -24.83 -5.96
CA ALA A 233 13.96 -24.43 -5.50
C ALA A 233 14.22 -22.93 -5.70
N ALA A 234 13.83 -22.39 -6.86
CA ALA A 234 13.96 -20.95 -7.15
C ALA A 234 13.09 -20.09 -6.23
N GLU A 235 11.90 -20.57 -5.85
CA GLU A 235 11.03 -19.86 -4.89
C GLU A 235 11.61 -19.90 -3.47
N ILE A 236 12.18 -21.01 -3.04
CA ILE A 236 12.86 -21.11 -1.73
C ILE A 236 14.07 -20.15 -1.69
N GLU A 237 14.89 -20.17 -2.73
CA GLU A 237 16.07 -19.29 -2.84
C GLU A 237 15.66 -17.80 -2.86
N LEU A 238 14.53 -17.45 -3.50
CA LEU A 238 13.97 -16.11 -3.44
C LEU A 238 13.66 -15.68 -2.01
N VAL A 239 12.90 -16.50 -1.30
CA VAL A 239 12.47 -16.16 0.06
C VAL A 239 13.71 -16.03 0.97
N GLU A 240 14.66 -16.95 0.87
CA GLU A 240 15.90 -16.90 1.65
C GLU A 240 16.74 -15.66 1.33
N SER A 241 16.94 -15.35 0.06
CA SER A 241 17.69 -14.18 -0.38
C SER A 241 17.01 -12.87 0.05
N LEU A 242 15.69 -12.77 -0.06
CA LEU A 242 14.91 -11.60 0.38
C LEU A 242 15.13 -11.31 1.87
N TYR A 243 15.02 -12.33 2.73
CA TYR A 243 15.23 -12.15 4.17
C TYR A 243 16.70 -11.84 4.51
N SER A 244 17.65 -12.47 3.82
CA SER A 244 19.08 -12.15 3.96
C SER A 244 19.37 -10.69 3.56
N ASP A 245 18.76 -10.20 2.49
CA ASP A 245 18.89 -8.81 2.03
C ASP A 245 18.26 -7.83 3.01
N PHE A 246 17.12 -8.18 3.60
CA PHE A 246 16.50 -7.40 4.65
C PHE A 246 17.39 -7.28 5.88
N GLU A 247 17.98 -8.39 6.34
CA GLU A 247 18.90 -8.40 7.48
C GLU A 247 20.15 -7.57 7.21
N SER A 248 20.79 -7.76 6.05
CA SER A 248 22.01 -7.04 5.68
C SER A 248 21.77 -5.53 5.57
N THR A 249 20.67 -5.13 4.92
CA THR A 249 20.27 -3.73 4.78
C THR A 249 19.96 -3.10 6.13
N ARG A 250 19.19 -3.78 6.99
CA ARG A 250 18.87 -3.29 8.33
C ARG A 250 20.11 -3.17 9.20
N ALA A 251 21.00 -4.15 9.15
CA ALA A 251 22.27 -4.12 9.91
C ALA A 251 23.16 -2.95 9.46
N ALA A 252 23.24 -2.69 8.15
CA ALA A 252 24.00 -1.57 7.61
C ALA A 252 23.44 -0.20 8.06
N VAL A 253 22.11 -0.05 7.98
CA VAL A 253 21.42 1.17 8.45
C VAL A 253 21.61 1.36 9.95
N TRP A 254 21.40 0.30 10.74
CA TRP A 254 21.60 0.34 12.18
C TRP A 254 23.04 0.71 12.57
N LYS A 255 24.04 0.16 11.88
CA LYS A 255 25.44 0.48 12.10
C LYS A 255 25.72 1.95 11.84
N ASN A 256 25.23 2.49 10.73
CA ASN A 256 25.40 3.91 10.39
C ASN A 256 24.72 4.81 11.44
N GLU A 257 23.49 4.49 11.82
CA GLU A 257 22.74 5.28 12.81
C GLU A 257 23.44 5.23 14.18
N ALA A 258 23.95 4.08 14.60
CA ALA A 258 24.74 3.92 15.83
C ALA A 258 26.03 4.76 15.80
N GLU A 259 26.74 4.81 14.66
CA GLU A 259 27.92 5.65 14.49
C GLU A 259 27.57 7.14 14.55
N LEU A 260 26.47 7.56 13.92
CA LEU A 260 25.97 8.94 13.99
C LEU A 260 25.58 9.33 15.41
N HIS A 261 24.90 8.45 16.14
CA HIS A 261 24.55 8.67 17.54
C HIS A 261 25.80 8.84 18.42
N ARG A 262 26.80 7.97 18.29
CA ARG A 262 28.08 8.11 19.01
C ARG A 262 28.78 9.44 18.69
N ARG A 263 28.81 9.85 17.42
CA ARG A 263 29.38 11.14 17.02
C ARG A 263 28.63 12.31 17.66
N ARG A 264 27.30 12.29 17.67
CA ARG A 264 26.49 13.32 18.34
C ARG A 264 26.76 13.37 19.84
N GLU A 265 26.88 12.22 20.49
CA GLU A 265 27.19 12.11 21.91
C GLU A 265 28.57 12.69 22.25
N VAL A 266 29.60 12.33 21.47
CA VAL A 266 30.95 12.90 21.60
C VAL A 266 30.93 14.42 21.43
N ILE A 267 30.27 14.93 20.39
CA ILE A 267 30.14 16.37 20.17
C ILE A 267 29.43 17.05 21.34
N SER A 268 28.36 16.45 21.86
CA SER A 268 27.63 17.00 23.00
C SER A 268 28.50 17.08 24.26
N THR A 269 29.31 16.04 24.51
CA THR A 269 30.23 15.94 25.64
C THR A 269 31.40 16.92 25.51
N VAL A 270 31.96 17.07 24.31
CA VAL A 270 33.02 18.05 24.06
C VAL A 270 32.46 19.47 24.22
N LYS A 271 31.25 19.76 23.72
CA LYS A 271 30.58 21.06 23.90
C LYS A 271 30.27 21.37 25.37
N SER A 272 29.89 20.39 26.19
CA SER A 272 29.68 20.63 27.63
C SER A 272 31.00 20.91 28.34
N ARG A 273 32.05 20.15 28.03
CA ARG A 273 33.40 20.36 28.60
C ARG A 273 34.02 21.71 28.18
N LEU A 274 33.89 22.09 26.91
CA LEU A 274 34.38 23.39 26.43
C LEU A 274 33.65 24.55 27.11
N ARG A 275 32.34 24.42 27.33
CA ARG A 275 31.58 25.41 28.12
C ARG A 275 32.09 25.48 29.55
N SER A 276 32.25 24.34 30.24
CA SER A 276 32.78 24.35 31.61
C SER A 276 34.20 24.91 31.70
N LEU A 277 35.04 24.69 30.70
CA LEU A 277 36.40 25.25 30.67
C LEU A 277 36.37 26.77 30.43
N ALA A 278 35.52 27.24 29.53
CA ALA A 278 35.32 28.68 29.30
C ALA A 278 34.79 29.37 30.57
N ASP A 279 33.83 28.75 31.26
CA ASP A 279 33.30 29.26 32.52
C ASP A 279 34.41 29.33 33.60
N GLU A 280 35.29 28.32 33.69
CA GLU A 280 36.37 28.30 34.67
C GLU A 280 37.49 29.31 34.32
N GLU A 281 37.82 29.48 33.05
CA GLU A 281 38.75 30.50 32.57
C GLU A 281 38.23 31.91 32.85
N GLU A 282 36.94 32.16 32.61
CA GLU A 282 36.30 33.43 32.96
C GLU A 282 36.38 33.69 34.47
N ARG A 283 36.18 32.67 35.32
CA ARG A 283 36.30 32.80 36.78
C ARG A 283 37.72 33.16 37.22
N ILE A 284 38.75 32.59 36.60
CA ILE A 284 40.15 32.85 36.95
C ILE A 284 40.57 34.24 36.44
N SER A 285 40.25 34.54 35.18
CA SER A 285 40.63 35.80 34.52
C SER A 285 39.70 36.98 34.84
N TYR A 286 38.65 36.75 35.62
CA TYR A 286 37.63 37.73 35.98
C TYR A 286 38.25 39.05 36.44
N PHE A 287 39.16 38.98 37.42
CA PHE A 287 39.77 40.16 38.03
C PHE A 287 40.68 40.95 37.10
N GLU A 288 41.26 40.30 36.09
CA GLU A 288 42.12 40.94 35.09
C GLU A 288 41.29 41.63 34.00
N ASN A 289 40.10 41.10 33.72
CA ASN A 289 39.26 41.52 32.60
C ASN A 289 37.99 42.29 33.01
N VAL A 290 37.81 42.64 34.29
CA VAL A 290 36.59 43.27 34.85
C VAL A 290 36.09 44.42 33.98
N ASP A 291 36.94 45.40 33.69
CA ASP A 291 36.55 46.60 32.93
C ASP A 291 36.03 46.25 31.53
N THR A 292 36.62 45.23 30.89
CA THR A 292 36.20 44.79 29.57
C THR A 292 34.88 44.02 29.61
N ILE A 293 34.66 43.23 30.66
CA ILE A 293 33.43 42.48 30.89
C ILE A 293 32.28 43.45 31.17
N GLU A 294 32.49 44.44 32.04
CA GLU A 294 31.50 45.48 32.34
C GLU A 294 31.14 46.30 31.10
N HIS A 295 32.13 46.72 30.31
CA HIS A 295 31.90 47.45 29.08
C HIS A 295 31.10 46.62 28.05
N ARG A 296 31.42 45.33 27.90
CA ARG A 296 30.66 44.41 27.02
C ARG A 296 29.24 44.16 27.53
N ALA A 297 29.07 43.98 28.84
CA ALA A 297 27.75 43.81 29.45
C ALA A 297 26.87 45.06 29.26
N TRP A 298 27.48 46.26 29.32
CA TRP A 298 26.78 47.51 29.06
C TRP A 298 26.32 47.63 27.59
N LEU A 299 27.12 47.14 26.65
CA LEU A 299 26.81 47.14 25.21
C LEU A 299 25.89 45.98 24.79
N ALA A 300 25.71 44.96 25.62
CA ALA A 300 24.89 43.79 25.28
C ALA A 300 23.42 44.21 25.06
N PRO A 301 22.79 43.79 23.94
CA PRO A 301 21.39 44.12 23.69
C PRO A 301 20.50 43.46 24.74
N ARG A 302 19.80 44.27 25.54
CA ARG A 302 18.87 43.78 26.57
C ARG A 302 17.88 42.78 26.01
N THR A 303 17.77 41.62 26.67
CA THR A 303 16.83 40.56 26.29
C THR A 303 15.38 41.05 26.40
N ARG A 304 14.44 40.40 25.70
CA ARG A 304 13.01 40.79 25.73
C ARG A 304 12.43 40.76 27.16
N SER A 305 12.90 39.83 27.99
CA SER A 305 12.59 39.71 29.42
C SER A 305 13.13 40.88 30.24
N GLU A 306 14.37 41.31 30.02
CA GLU A 306 14.98 42.46 30.70
C GLU A 306 14.34 43.79 30.29
N ARG A 307 13.87 43.92 29.05
CA ARG A 307 13.10 45.10 28.61
C ARG A 307 11.72 45.18 29.25
N GLN A 308 11.12 44.05 29.60
CA GLN A 308 9.83 43.95 30.29
C GLN A 308 9.97 43.89 31.82
N TRP A 309 11.19 43.80 32.31
CA TRP A 309 11.55 43.80 33.72
C TRP A 309 11.21 45.17 34.31
N SER A 310 10.45 45.14 35.40
CA SER A 310 10.08 46.33 36.16
C SER A 310 10.16 45.95 37.62
N ARG A 311 10.89 46.75 38.39
CA ARG A 311 10.99 46.62 39.86
C ARG A 311 9.61 46.56 40.53
N LEU A 312 8.60 47.17 39.90
CA LEU A 312 7.21 47.14 40.34
C LEU A 312 6.54 45.76 40.15
N LYS A 313 6.91 45.00 39.12
CA LYS A 313 6.38 43.64 38.88
C LYS A 313 6.97 42.61 39.84
N GLU A 314 8.27 42.71 40.13
CA GLU A 314 8.94 41.92 41.18
C GLU A 314 8.36 42.25 42.55
N TRP A 315 8.29 43.54 42.89
CA TRP A 315 7.68 43.95 44.16
C TRP A 315 6.23 43.46 44.31
N LYS A 316 5.43 43.48 43.24
CA LYS A 316 4.07 42.89 43.24
C LYS A 316 4.09 41.36 43.39
N LYS A 317 5.10 40.68 42.87
CA LYS A 317 5.26 39.22 43.02
C LYS A 317 5.65 38.89 44.46
N ASP A 318 6.60 39.62 45.02
CA ASP A 318 7.06 39.46 46.40
C ASP A 318 5.92 39.77 47.38
N LEU A 319 5.10 40.80 47.10
CA LEU A 319 3.90 41.09 47.91
C LEU A 319 2.90 39.92 47.87
N ARG A 320 2.69 39.30 46.71
CA ARG A 320 1.82 38.11 46.58
C ARG A 320 2.39 36.91 47.31
N GLU A 321 3.68 36.65 47.19
CA GLU A 321 4.36 35.56 47.91
C GLU A 321 4.32 35.79 49.43
N TYR A 322 4.45 37.05 49.88
CA TYR A 322 4.29 37.44 51.28
C TYR A 322 2.87 37.23 51.78
N GLN A 323 1.86 37.65 51.01
CA GLN A 323 0.44 37.44 51.34
C GLN A 323 0.09 35.95 51.40
N GLN A 324 0.54 35.15 50.43
CA GLN A 324 0.32 33.70 50.42
C GLN A 324 0.97 32.99 51.62
N ARG A 325 2.17 33.42 52.05
CA ARG A 325 2.81 32.89 53.26
C ARG A 325 2.04 33.25 54.54
N HIS A 326 1.39 34.41 54.57
CA HIS A 326 0.59 34.84 55.71
C HIS A 326 -0.84 34.28 55.73
N GLU A 327 -1.42 33.97 54.57
CA GLU A 327 -2.69 33.25 54.43
C GLU A 327 -2.53 31.77 54.80
N GLY A 328 -1.48 31.10 54.31
CA GLY A 328 -1.16 29.72 54.71
C GLY A 328 -0.79 29.55 56.20
N GLY A 329 -0.40 30.64 56.87
CA GLY A 329 -0.18 30.67 58.32
C GLY A 329 -1.45 30.94 59.14
N ARG A 330 -2.52 31.47 58.53
CA ARG A 330 -3.83 31.64 59.17
C ARG A 330 -4.68 30.37 59.07
N ASP A 331 -4.63 29.67 57.94
CA ASP A 331 -5.35 28.40 57.75
C ASP A 331 -4.84 27.28 58.68
N THR A 332 -3.58 27.35 59.13
CA THR A 332 -3.00 26.43 60.12
C THR A 332 -3.31 26.81 61.58
N ALA A 333 -3.78 28.04 61.83
CA ALA A 333 -4.16 28.51 63.17
C ALA A 333 -5.67 28.40 63.44
N GLU A 334 -6.51 28.29 62.41
CA GLU A 334 -7.97 28.02 62.52
C GLU A 334 -8.32 26.52 62.51
N SER A 335 -7.32 25.63 62.39
CA SER A 335 -7.47 24.15 62.44
C SER A 335 -6.93 23.49 63.72
N LEU A 336 -6.68 24.28 64.77
CA LEU A 336 -6.47 23.85 66.16
C LEU A 336 -7.61 24.38 67.03
#